data_AF-A0A841J3J9-F1
#
_entry.id   AF-A0A841J3J9-F1
#
_cell.length_a   1.000
_cell.length_b   1.000
_cell.length_c   1.000
_cell.angle_alpha   90.00
_cell.angle_beta   90.00
_cell.angle_gamma   90.00
#
_symmetry.space_group_name_H-M   'P 1'
#
loop_
_entity.id
_entity.type
_entity.pdbx_description
1 polymer ?
#
loop_
_entity_poly.entity_id
_entity_poly.type
_entity_poly.pdbx_seq_one_letter_code
_entity_poly.pdbx_strand_id
1 'polypeptide(L)'
;MTHRSSRTYKLLLSEKGVDFFLSSHCRLAHLVQDFIPYGMTLHVAMLLLRQAELSDLIADLTERECGSFAGGITHYVGTSHAVSELTNVILDRLECSGELSTAPPVRMLYILALLALRDASDQDILAAVRQVAHSDMPVTQAT
;
A
#
# COMPACT_ATOMS: atom_id res chain seq x y z
N MET A 1 24.60 -13.05 5.98
CA MET A 1 23.20 -12.91 6.45
C MET A 1 22.84 -11.43 6.38
N THR A 2 22.17 -10.99 5.31
CA THR A 2 21.67 -9.62 5.24
C THR A 2 20.48 -9.51 6.18
N HIS A 3 20.65 -8.80 7.30
CA HIS A 3 19.55 -8.49 8.21
C HIS A 3 18.51 -7.67 7.43
N ARG A 4 17.41 -8.31 7.04
CA ARG A 4 16.23 -7.60 6.56
C ARG A 4 15.63 -6.88 7.76
N SER A 5 15.83 -5.57 7.83
CA SER A 5 15.18 -4.76 8.84
C SER A 5 13.70 -4.63 8.48
N SER A 6 12.85 -5.42 9.13
CA SER A 6 11.40 -5.25 9.06
C SER A 6 11.01 -4.00 9.83
N ARG A 7 10.30 -3.07 9.19
CA ARG A 7 9.71 -1.91 9.85
C ARG A 7 8.25 -2.18 10.16
N THR A 8 7.80 -1.74 11.33
CA THR A 8 6.40 -1.80 11.70
C THR A 8 5.74 -0.47 11.36
N TYR A 9 4.68 -0.52 10.56
CA TYR A 9 3.95 0.66 10.13
C TYR A 9 2.62 0.74 10.87
N LYS A 10 2.26 1.97 11.23
CA LYS A 10 1.06 2.27 12.01
C LYS A 10 -0.09 2.63 11.05
N LEU A 11 -1.11 1.78 11.00
CA LEU A 11 -2.38 2.07 10.34
C LEU A 11 -3.35 2.65 11.38
N LEU A 12 -4.05 3.73 11.02
CA LEU A 12 -5.11 4.33 11.83
C LEU A 12 -6.43 4.23 11.07
N LEU A 13 -7.24 3.25 11.44
CA LEU A 13 -8.44 2.86 10.71
C LEU A 13 -9.70 3.06 11.55
N SER A 14 -10.83 3.29 10.89
CA SER A 14 -12.15 3.09 11.48
C SER A 14 -12.48 1.59 11.46
N GLU A 15 -13.56 1.17 12.11
CA GLU A 15 -14.04 -0.22 12.00
C GLU A 15 -14.26 -0.62 10.53
N LYS A 16 -14.89 0.26 9.75
CA LYS A 16 -15.05 0.11 8.29
C LYS A 16 -13.68 -0.04 7.59
N GLY A 17 -12.68 0.72 8.01
CA GLY A 17 -11.32 0.63 7.48
C GLY A 17 -10.63 -0.70 7.80
N VAL A 18 -10.88 -1.26 8.98
CA VAL A 18 -10.37 -2.59 9.36
C VAL A 18 -10.99 -3.67 8.49
N ASP A 19 -12.33 -3.67 8.35
CA ASP A 19 -13.04 -4.63 7.50
C ASP A 19 -12.56 -4.53 6.04
N PHE A 20 -12.36 -3.31 5.55
CA PHE A 20 -11.82 -3.08 4.22
C PHE A 20 -10.42 -3.65 4.04
N PHE A 21 -9.52 -3.40 5.00
CA PHE A 21 -8.18 -3.98 4.98
C PHE A 21 -8.22 -5.52 4.96
N LEU A 22 -9.04 -6.13 5.81
CA LEU A 22 -9.19 -7.59 5.89
C LEU A 22 -9.76 -8.17 4.60
N SER A 23 -10.76 -7.52 3.99
CA SER A 23 -11.30 -7.94 2.69
C SER A 23 -10.23 -7.90 1.60
N SER A 24 -9.46 -6.81 1.52
CA SER A 24 -8.36 -6.67 0.57
C SER A 24 -7.25 -7.69 0.80
N HIS A 25 -6.95 -7.99 2.07
CA HIS A 25 -6.02 -9.05 2.44
C HIS A 25 -6.49 -10.43 1.99
N CYS A 26 -7.75 -10.78 2.27
CA CYS A 26 -8.34 -12.05 1.87
C CYS A 26 -8.37 -12.21 0.35
N ARG A 27 -8.71 -11.15 -0.40
CA ARG A 27 -8.64 -11.16 -1.87
C ARG A 27 -7.23 -11.49 -2.34
N LEU A 28 -6.22 -10.80 -1.81
CA LEU A 28 -4.83 -11.03 -2.17
C LEU A 28 -4.37 -12.46 -1.84
N ALA A 29 -4.67 -12.94 -0.64
CA ALA A 29 -4.36 -14.29 -0.20
C ALA A 29 -4.99 -15.36 -1.11
N HIS A 30 -6.25 -15.17 -1.52
CA HIS A 30 -6.91 -16.06 -2.48
C HIS A 30 -6.26 -16.03 -3.86
N LEU A 31 -5.85 -14.85 -4.35
CA LEU A 31 -5.19 -14.75 -5.66
C LEU A 31 -3.84 -15.47 -5.69
N VAL A 32 -3.08 -15.40 -4.60
CA VAL A 32 -1.76 -16.06 -4.51
C VAL A 32 -1.85 -17.50 -3.98
N GLN A 33 -3.01 -17.92 -3.48
CA GLN A 33 -3.25 -19.22 -2.85
C GLN A 33 -2.28 -19.52 -1.69
N ASP A 34 -2.03 -18.51 -0.84
CA ASP A 34 -1.06 -18.61 0.26
C ASP A 34 -1.46 -17.75 1.48
N PHE A 35 -0.94 -18.12 2.64
CA PHE A 35 -1.03 -17.32 3.87
C PHE A 35 0.05 -16.26 3.88
N ILE A 36 -0.34 -15.05 3.48
CA ILE A 36 0.58 -13.91 3.42
C ILE A 36 0.57 -13.11 4.74
N PRO A 37 1.68 -12.45 5.09
CA PRO A 37 1.67 -11.49 6.19
C PRO A 37 0.90 -10.22 5.80
N TYR A 38 0.22 -9.58 6.77
CA TYR A 38 -0.51 -8.33 6.52
C TYR A 38 0.33 -7.21 5.92
N GLY A 39 1.63 -7.17 6.20
CA GLY A 39 2.53 -6.19 5.58
C GLY A 39 2.80 -6.40 4.09
N MET A 40 2.60 -7.62 3.58
CA MET A 40 2.63 -7.89 2.14
C MET A 40 1.44 -7.25 1.44
N THR A 41 0.25 -7.30 2.06
CA THR A 41 -0.93 -6.58 1.56
C THR A 41 -0.66 -5.10 1.44
N LEU A 42 -0.09 -4.48 2.48
CA LEU A 42 0.26 -3.06 2.42
C LEU A 42 1.32 -2.77 1.34
N HIS A 43 2.33 -3.62 1.18
CA HIS A 43 3.37 -3.41 0.17
C HIS A 43 2.79 -3.48 -1.25
N VAL A 44 2.00 -4.52 -1.56
CA VAL A 44 1.33 -4.66 -2.86
C VAL A 44 0.41 -3.48 -3.14
N ALA A 45 -0.40 -3.09 -2.15
CA ALA A 45 -1.28 -1.92 -2.24
C ALA A 45 -0.50 -0.64 -2.58
N MET A 46 0.64 -0.39 -1.92
CA MET A 46 1.48 0.79 -2.18
C MET A 46 2.15 0.76 -3.55
N LEU A 47 2.49 -0.41 -4.08
CA LEU A 47 3.00 -0.55 -5.45
C LEU A 47 1.92 -0.23 -6.49
N LEU A 48 0.68 -0.65 -6.25
CA LEU A 48 -0.45 -0.33 -7.12
C LEU A 48 -0.76 1.16 -7.08
N LEU A 49 -0.78 1.76 -5.89
CA LEU A 49 -0.96 3.21 -5.73
C LEU A 49 0.12 4.02 -6.46
N ARG A 50 1.38 3.56 -6.41
CA ARG A 50 2.46 4.19 -7.15
C ARG A 50 2.23 4.15 -8.67
N GLN A 51 1.54 3.14 -9.18
CA GLN A 51 1.27 3.00 -10.62
C GLN A 51 0.02 3.74 -11.07
N ALA A 52 -0.89 4.08 -10.14
CA ALA A 52 -2.11 4.79 -10.46
C ALA A 52 -1.84 6.23 -10.96
N GLU A 53 -2.76 6.69 -11.81
CA GLU A 53 -2.72 8.01 -12.43
C GLU A 53 -2.96 9.10 -11.38
N LEU A 54 -2.22 10.19 -11.50
CA LEU A 54 -2.21 11.25 -10.48
C LEU A 54 -3.61 11.89 -10.30
N SER A 55 -4.37 12.01 -11.40
CA SER A 55 -5.77 12.48 -11.37
C SER A 55 -6.66 11.60 -10.49
N ASP A 56 -6.47 10.29 -10.56
CA ASP A 56 -7.29 9.31 -9.84
C ASP A 56 -6.97 9.36 -8.34
N LEU A 57 -5.67 9.49 -8.00
CA LEU A 57 -5.24 9.71 -6.61
C LEU A 57 -5.87 10.95 -5.99
N ILE A 58 -5.91 12.05 -6.74
CA ILE A 58 -6.48 13.33 -6.26
C ILE A 58 -7.99 13.21 -6.13
N ALA A 59 -8.67 12.57 -7.09
CA ALA A 59 -10.10 12.31 -7.02
C ALA A 59 -10.43 11.52 -5.74
N ASP A 60 -9.79 10.36 -5.53
CA ASP A 60 -9.99 9.49 -4.37
C ASP A 60 -9.73 10.21 -3.04
N LEU A 61 -8.73 11.10 -2.97
CA LEU A 61 -8.43 11.90 -1.79
C LEU A 61 -9.59 12.83 -1.39
N THR A 62 -10.32 13.34 -2.38
CA THR A 62 -11.47 14.23 -2.15
C THR A 62 -12.77 13.48 -1.88
N GLU A 63 -12.80 12.17 -2.16
CA GLU A 63 -13.98 11.36 -1.94
C GLU A 63 -14.29 11.13 -0.46
N ARG A 64 -15.58 11.23 -0.13
CA ARG A 64 -16.07 10.96 1.23
C ARG A 64 -15.78 9.54 1.68
N GLU A 65 -15.74 8.59 0.75
CA GLU A 65 -15.45 7.19 1.05
C GLU A 65 -14.05 7.02 1.63
N CYS A 66 -13.03 7.65 1.04
CA CYS A 66 -11.65 7.60 1.54
C CYS A 66 -11.57 8.08 2.99
N GLY A 67 -12.22 9.20 3.31
CA GLY A 67 -12.32 9.71 4.68
C GLY A 67 -13.04 8.77 5.66
N SER A 68 -13.96 7.92 5.19
CA SER A 68 -14.74 7.00 6.03
C SER A 68 -13.93 5.81 6.56
N PHE A 69 -12.82 5.46 5.91
CA PHE A 69 -11.92 4.39 6.35
C PHE A 69 -10.89 4.86 7.39
N ALA A 70 -10.67 6.17 7.49
CA ALA A 70 -9.80 6.76 8.50
C ALA A 70 -10.48 6.76 9.87
N GLY A 71 -9.74 6.40 10.92
CA GLY A 71 -10.27 6.37 12.28
C GLY A 71 -9.19 6.32 13.36
N GLY A 72 -9.59 6.00 14.59
CA GLY A 72 -8.70 6.00 15.76
C GLY A 72 -8.09 4.65 16.11
N ILE A 73 -8.51 3.55 15.46
CA ILE A 73 -8.07 2.20 15.81
C ILE A 73 -6.68 1.99 15.23
N THR A 74 -5.72 1.72 16.11
CA THR A 74 -4.32 1.55 15.72
C THR A 74 -4.02 0.09 15.42
N HIS A 75 -3.48 -0.17 14.23
CA HIS A 75 -2.94 -1.47 13.84
C HIS A 75 -1.49 -1.33 13.39
N TYR A 76 -0.74 -2.41 13.59
CA TYR A 76 0.68 -2.46 13.27
C TYR A 76 0.92 -3.59 12.28
N VAL A 77 1.50 -3.26 11.13
CA VAL A 77 1.87 -4.24 10.10
C VAL A 77 3.37 -4.18 9.85
N GLY A 78 4.04 -5.33 9.94
CA GLY A 78 5.46 -5.45 9.64
C GLY A 78 5.68 -5.57 8.13
N THR A 79 6.41 -4.64 7.52
CA THR A 79 6.75 -4.69 6.09
C THR A 79 8.19 -4.23 5.82
N SER A 80 8.63 -4.29 4.57
CA SER A 80 10.00 -4.00 4.16
C SER A 80 10.30 -2.50 4.12
N HIS A 81 11.58 -2.16 3.94
CA HIS A 81 12.02 -0.77 3.76
C HIS A 81 11.40 -0.11 2.52
N ALA A 82 11.09 -0.91 1.49
CA ALA A 82 10.54 -0.43 0.22
C ALA A 82 9.25 0.37 0.39
N VAL A 83 8.43 0.07 1.41
CA VAL A 83 7.19 0.83 1.68
C VAL A 83 7.48 2.28 2.09
N SER A 84 8.59 2.56 2.79
CA SER A 84 8.99 3.94 3.12
C SER A 84 9.37 4.69 1.84
N GLU A 85 10.12 4.04 0.95
CA GLU A 85 10.53 4.63 -0.34
C GLU A 85 9.32 4.90 -1.24
N LEU A 86 8.39 3.94 -1.34
CA LEU A 86 7.15 4.12 -2.08
C LEU A 86 6.31 5.26 -1.52
N THR A 87 6.23 5.39 -0.19
CA THR A 87 5.52 6.49 0.47
C THR A 87 6.09 7.84 0.04
N ASN A 88 7.42 7.99 0.08
CA ASN A 88 8.09 9.23 -0.30
C ASN A 88 7.87 9.56 -1.79
N VAL A 89 8.03 8.57 -2.68
CA VAL A 89 7.80 8.76 -4.11
C VAL A 89 6.37 9.22 -4.40
N ILE A 90 5.37 8.69 -3.69
CA ILE A 90 3.97 9.07 -3.89
C ILE A 90 3.71 10.47 -3.33
N LEU A 91 4.26 10.80 -2.15
CA LEU A 91 4.17 12.16 -1.61
C LEU A 91 4.80 13.19 -2.55
N ASP A 92 6.03 12.92 -3.03
CA ASP A 92 6.73 13.81 -3.96
C ASP A 92 5.89 14.03 -5.24
N ARG A 93 5.26 12.97 -5.78
CA ARG A 93 4.36 13.09 -6.94
C ARG A 93 3.16 13.99 -6.66
N LEU A 94 2.54 13.84 -5.49
CA LEU A 94 1.38 14.63 -5.07
C LEU A 94 1.76 16.09 -4.81
N GLU A 95 2.92 16.34 -4.21
CA GLU A 95 3.44 17.69 -3.95
C GLU A 95 3.81 18.40 -5.25
N CYS A 96 4.48 17.71 -6.18
CA CYS A 96 4.88 18.28 -7.47
C CYS A 96 3.69 18.57 -8.40
N SER A 97 2.52 18.00 -8.14
CA SER A 97 1.31 18.24 -8.94
C SER A 97 0.85 19.70 -8.89
N GLY A 98 1.07 20.39 -7.76
CA GLY A 98 0.49 21.71 -7.50
C GLY A 98 -1.04 21.73 -7.37
N GLU A 99 -1.71 20.58 -7.46
CA GLU A 99 -3.18 20.47 -7.43
C GLU A 99 -3.73 20.39 -6.00
N LEU A 100 -2.89 20.03 -5.03
CA LEU A 100 -3.24 19.98 -3.61
C LEU A 100 -2.66 21.19 -2.87
N SER A 101 -3.49 21.85 -2.06
CA SER A 101 -3.04 22.96 -1.21
C SER A 101 -2.09 22.52 -0.09
N THR A 102 -2.08 21.24 0.27
CA THR A 102 -1.18 20.65 1.27
C THR A 102 -1.01 19.17 0.99
N ALA A 103 0.18 18.62 1.23
CA ALA A 103 0.45 17.20 1.13
C ALA A 103 -0.48 16.39 2.05
N PRO A 104 -1.09 15.29 1.58
CA PRO A 104 -1.95 14.48 2.42
C PRO A 104 -1.12 13.78 3.50
N PRO A 105 -1.68 13.53 4.69
CA PRO A 105 -0.96 12.82 5.72
C PRO A 105 -0.70 11.37 5.26
N VAL A 106 0.48 10.82 5.57
CA VAL A 106 0.90 9.44 5.19
C VAL A 106 -0.18 8.38 5.48
N ARG A 107 -0.91 8.52 6.59
CA ARG A 107 -2.02 7.60 6.93
C ARG A 107 -3.08 7.49 5.83
N MET A 108 -3.32 8.58 5.08
CA MET A 108 -4.28 8.62 4.00
C MET A 108 -3.75 7.87 2.77
N LEU A 109 -2.44 7.89 2.53
CA LEU A 109 -1.82 7.11 1.46
C LEU A 109 -2.04 5.61 1.65
N TYR A 110 -2.09 5.12 2.89
CA TYR A 110 -2.40 3.71 3.12
C TYR A 110 -3.86 3.37 2.79
N ILE A 111 -4.78 4.30 2.99
CA ILE A 111 -6.19 4.11 2.58
C ILE A 111 -6.30 4.13 1.06
N LEU A 112 -5.69 5.13 0.40
CA LEU A 112 -5.63 5.18 -1.07
C LEU A 112 -4.99 3.93 -1.65
N ALA A 113 -3.97 3.39 -1.00
CA ALA A 113 -3.32 2.16 -1.45
C ALA A 113 -4.29 0.98 -1.41
N LEU A 114 -5.12 0.89 -0.39
CA LEU A 114 -6.14 -0.15 -0.31
C LEU A 114 -7.24 0.05 -1.35
N LEU A 115 -7.61 1.30 -1.66
CA LEU A 115 -8.52 1.63 -2.77
C LEU A 115 -7.92 1.19 -4.11
N ALA A 116 -6.65 1.54 -4.38
CA ALA A 116 -5.93 1.08 -5.56
C ALA A 116 -5.88 -0.44 -5.65
N LEU A 117 -5.68 -1.14 -4.52
CA LEU A 117 -5.74 -2.61 -4.49
C LEU A 117 -7.14 -3.16 -4.75
N ARG A 118 -8.20 -2.50 -4.27
CA ARG A 118 -9.59 -2.87 -4.55
C ARG A 118 -9.89 -2.73 -6.05
N ASP A 119 -9.44 -1.65 -6.66
CA ASP A 119 -9.82 -1.29 -8.03
C ASP A 119 -8.90 -1.92 -9.09
N ALA A 120 -7.72 -2.39 -8.69
CA ALA A 120 -6.79 -3.10 -9.56
C ALA A 120 -7.36 -4.43 -10.09
N SER A 121 -6.97 -4.79 -11.32
CA SER A 121 -7.26 -6.10 -11.88
C SER A 121 -6.44 -7.19 -11.18
N ASP A 122 -6.92 -8.43 -11.22
CA ASP A 122 -6.19 -9.57 -10.65
C ASP A 122 -4.81 -9.74 -11.31
N GLN A 123 -4.68 -9.37 -12.60
CA GLN A 123 -3.41 -9.42 -13.32
C GLN A 123 -2.39 -8.41 -12.76
N ASP A 124 -2.84 -7.18 -12.49
CA ASP A 124 -1.99 -6.12 -11.93
C ASP A 124 -1.57 -6.46 -10.50
N ILE A 125 -2.49 -7.01 -9.71
CA ILE A 125 -2.20 -7.49 -8.35
C ILE A 125 -1.12 -8.57 -8.39
N LEU A 126 -1.27 -9.58 -9.25
CA LEU A 126 -0.28 -10.66 -9.38
C LEU A 126 1.06 -10.15 -9.91
N ALA A 127 1.07 -9.13 -10.77
CA ALA A 127 2.30 -8.47 -11.22
C ALA A 127 3.01 -7.74 -10.06
N ALA A 128 2.27 -6.99 -9.26
CA ALA A 128 2.80 -6.33 -8.07
C ALA A 128 3.32 -7.33 -7.03
N VAL A 129 2.62 -8.45 -6.81
CA VAL A 129 3.09 -9.56 -5.94
C VAL A 129 4.44 -10.09 -6.40
N ARG A 130 4.59 -10.36 -7.70
CA ARG A 130 5.88 -10.81 -8.26
C ARG A 130 6.96 -9.77 -7.99
N GLN A 131 6.68 -8.49 -8.18
CA GLN A 131 7.65 -7.43 -7.90
C GLN A 131 8.10 -7.42 -6.44
N VAL A 132 7.16 -7.52 -5.48
CA VAL A 132 7.50 -7.63 -4.05
C VAL A 132 8.41 -8.82 -3.78
N ALA A 133 8.08 -9.99 -4.33
CA ALA A 133 8.89 -11.20 -4.15
C ALA A 133 10.32 -11.05 -4.71
N HIS A 134 10.50 -10.33 -5.82
CA HIS A 134 11.82 -10.07 -6.41
C HIS A 134 12.62 -9.03 -5.61
N SER A 135 11.97 -8.00 -5.08
CA SER A 135 12.61 -7.03 -4.17
C SER A 135 13.07 -7.67 -2.85
N ASP A 136 12.43 -8.77 -2.46
CA ASP A 136 12.77 -9.57 -1.29
C ASP A 136 13.67 -10.79 -1.61
N MET A 137 14.22 -10.94 -2.82
CA MET A 137 15.21 -11.98 -3.11
C MET A 137 16.63 -11.46 -2.86
N PRO A 138 17.51 -12.19 -2.13
CA PRO A 138 18.90 -11.80 -2.03
C PRO A 138 19.52 -11.92 -3.44
N VAL A 139 20.18 -10.84 -3.90
CA VAL A 139 21.05 -10.89 -5.08
C VAL A 139 22.08 -11.99 -4.83
N THR A 140 21.87 -13.14 -5.43
CA THR A 140 22.89 -14.18 -5.44
C THR A 140 23.94 -13.69 -6.42
N GLN A 141 25.00 -13.08 -5.90
CA GLN A 141 26.18 -12.75 -6.70
C GLN A 141 26.72 -14.08 -7.23
N ALA A 142 26.62 -14.28 -8.55
CA ALA A 142 27.33 -15.33 -9.24
C ALA A 142 28.82 -15.06 -9.09
N THR A 143 29.50 -15.94 -8.36
CA THR A 143 30.96 -16.11 -8.35
C THR A 143 31.43 -16.69 -9.68
#